data_AF-A0A4D5RJK4-F1
#
_entry.id   AF-A0A4D5RJK4-F1
#
_cell.length_a   1.000
_cell.length_b   1.000
_cell.length_c   1.000
_cell.angle_alpha   90.00
_cell.angle_beta   90.00
_cell.angle_gamma   90.00
#
_symmetry.space_group_name_H-M   'P 1'
#
loop_
_entity.id
_entity.type
_entity.pdbx_description
1 polymer ?
#
loop_
_entity_poly.entity_id
_entity_poly.type
_entity_poly.pdbx_seq_one_letter_code
_entity_poly.pdbx_strand_id
1 'polypeptide(L)'
;RYNAQARAADEEVQERSDREKHSSRKKQKLVENGRESSRSSKDSSKRRERSRSPKPKEQFWLRPQIRVRFVDKRYQNGRYYNTKMTIEDVTSKTTCMCNTEDGKILEDVKASMLETVIPRKTPSYVLVLLGSRCGQVGLVLKRDRDRCCATVQMLYDKEVLNFDYDSISEYVGDTSYHD
;
A
#
# COMPACT_ATOMS: atom_id res chain seq x y z
N ARG A 1 0.58 36.46 7.16
CA ARG A 1 -0.43 35.37 7.07
C ARG A 1 -0.70 35.10 5.59
N TYR A 2 -0.08 34.09 4.98
CA TYR A 2 -0.24 33.76 3.56
C TYR A 2 -0.26 32.24 3.38
N ASN A 3 -0.99 31.76 2.36
CA ASN A 3 -0.87 30.44 1.72
C ASN A 3 -1.01 29.17 2.59
N ALA A 4 -2.03 29.13 3.47
CA ALA A 4 -2.60 27.86 3.91
C ALA A 4 -3.47 27.22 2.79
N GLN A 5 -4.43 27.99 2.24
CA GLN A 5 -5.35 27.52 1.19
C GLN A 5 -4.63 27.17 -0.13
N ALA A 6 -3.57 27.90 -0.51
CA ALA A 6 -2.80 27.59 -1.71
C ALA A 6 -2.14 26.19 -1.63
N ARG A 7 -1.55 25.83 -0.47
CA ARG A 7 -0.99 24.50 -0.24
C ARG A 7 -2.05 23.40 -0.33
N ALA A 8 -3.23 23.62 0.25
CA ALA A 8 -4.35 22.67 0.14
C ALA A 8 -4.82 22.48 -1.32
N ALA A 9 -4.83 23.54 -2.13
CA ALA A 9 -5.16 23.46 -3.55
C ALA A 9 -4.07 22.71 -4.35
N ASP A 10 -2.79 22.99 -4.11
CA ASP A 10 -1.68 22.26 -4.74
C ASP A 10 -1.71 20.75 -4.39
N GLU A 11 -2.05 20.43 -3.13
CA GLU A 11 -2.24 19.04 -2.66
C GLU A 11 -3.38 18.34 -3.43
N GLU A 12 -4.56 18.97 -3.56
CA GLU A 12 -5.67 18.43 -4.36
C GLU A 12 -5.29 18.20 -5.83
N VAL A 13 -4.58 19.15 -6.46
CA VAL A 13 -4.18 19.06 -7.88
C VAL A 13 -3.20 17.89 -8.09
N GLN A 14 -2.23 17.71 -7.20
CA GLN A 14 -1.31 16.57 -7.27
C GLN A 14 -1.99 15.22 -6.99
N GLU A 15 -2.96 15.16 -6.07
CA GLU A 15 -3.72 13.93 -5.82
C GLU A 15 -4.61 13.53 -7.01
N ARG A 16 -5.23 14.51 -7.69
CA ARG A 16 -6.04 14.27 -8.90
C ARG A 16 -5.20 13.69 -10.05
N SER A 17 -4.07 14.31 -10.39
CA SER A 17 -3.20 13.84 -11.50
C SER A 17 -2.68 12.40 -11.30
N ASP A 18 -2.42 12.01 -10.06
CA ASP A 18 -1.94 10.66 -9.75
C ASP A 18 -3.05 9.60 -9.77
N ARG A 19 -4.28 9.96 -9.42
CA ARG A 19 -5.44 9.06 -9.47
C ARG A 19 -5.69 8.53 -10.90
N GLU A 20 -5.42 9.35 -11.91
CA GLU A 20 -5.57 8.98 -13.32
C GLU A 20 -4.46 8.01 -13.78
N LYS A 21 -3.21 8.23 -13.36
CA LYS A 21 -2.06 7.39 -13.74
C LYS A 21 -2.14 5.95 -13.22
N HIS A 22 -2.74 5.72 -12.05
CA HIS A 22 -2.94 4.37 -11.51
C HIS A 22 -4.14 3.64 -12.13
N SER A 23 -5.06 4.35 -12.80
CA SER A 23 -6.25 3.77 -13.44
C SER A 23 -5.93 3.06 -14.78
N SER A 24 -4.93 3.55 -15.52
CA SER A 24 -4.71 3.22 -16.93
C SER A 24 -3.88 1.95 -17.20
N ARG A 25 -3.13 1.41 -16.22
CA ARG A 25 -2.21 0.26 -16.41
C ARG A 25 -2.86 -1.14 -16.44
N LYS A 26 -4.14 -1.29 -16.83
CA LYS A 26 -4.83 -2.61 -16.86
C LYS A 26 -5.67 -2.93 -18.10
N LYS A 27 -5.05 -2.85 -19.29
CA LYS A 27 -5.59 -3.45 -20.54
C LYS A 27 -4.48 -3.72 -21.56
N GLN A 28 -4.29 -5.01 -21.91
CA GLN A 28 -3.84 -5.59 -23.21
C GLN A 28 -2.93 -6.82 -23.05
N LYS A 29 -3.45 -8.02 -23.38
CA LYS A 29 -2.94 -8.91 -24.46
C LYS A 29 -3.64 -10.28 -24.45
N LEU A 30 -4.65 -10.39 -25.31
CA LEU A 30 -5.38 -11.58 -25.80
C LEU A 30 -6.01 -11.11 -27.12
N VAL A 31 -6.00 -11.83 -28.25
CA VAL A 31 -5.23 -13.02 -28.71
C VAL A 31 -4.40 -12.58 -29.96
N GLU A 32 -4.03 -13.28 -31.05
CA GLU A 32 -4.05 -14.65 -31.64
C GLU A 32 -2.95 -14.64 -32.76
N ASN A 33 -2.59 -15.62 -33.60
CA ASN A 33 -2.84 -17.07 -33.82
C ASN A 33 -1.54 -17.65 -34.48
N GLY A 34 -1.43 -18.96 -34.75
CA GLY A 34 -0.34 -19.51 -35.57
C GLY A 34 -0.26 -21.05 -35.61
N ARG A 35 -0.42 -21.63 -36.81
CA ARG A 35 -0.14 -23.06 -37.13
C ARG A 35 1.35 -23.18 -37.56
N GLU A 36 2.00 -24.33 -37.73
CA GLU A 36 1.62 -25.75 -37.75
C GLU A 36 2.90 -26.63 -37.62
N SER A 37 2.81 -27.90 -37.20
CA SER A 37 3.66 -29.05 -37.63
C SER A 37 3.47 -30.28 -36.71
N SER A 38 4.06 -31.43 -37.06
CA SER A 38 3.68 -32.75 -36.53
C SER A 38 4.85 -33.65 -36.13
N ARG A 39 4.66 -34.53 -35.11
CA ARG A 39 4.89 -36.00 -35.11
C ARG A 39 5.07 -36.63 -33.70
N SER A 40 4.97 -37.97 -33.68
CA SER A 40 5.39 -38.95 -32.63
C SER A 40 4.82 -38.88 -31.21
N SER A 41 3.73 -39.62 -31.01
CA SER A 41 3.63 -40.76 -30.07
C SER A 41 4.55 -40.86 -28.83
N LYS A 42 3.98 -40.77 -27.62
CA LYS A 42 3.74 -41.96 -26.75
C LYS A 42 2.93 -41.65 -25.49
N ASP A 43 2.37 -42.72 -24.91
CA ASP A 43 1.59 -42.74 -23.67
C ASP A 43 2.36 -42.24 -22.43
N SER A 44 1.70 -41.42 -21.59
CA SER A 44 1.79 -41.54 -20.13
C SER A 44 0.65 -40.76 -19.45
N SER A 45 -0.09 -41.45 -18.57
CA SER A 45 -1.30 -40.94 -17.90
C SER A 45 -1.03 -39.99 -16.72
N LYS A 46 -0.34 -38.87 -16.98
CA LYS A 46 -0.03 -37.86 -15.96
C LYS A 46 -1.30 -37.10 -15.54
N ARG A 47 -1.80 -37.42 -14.33
CA ARG A 47 -2.86 -36.68 -13.65
C ARG A 47 -2.52 -35.18 -13.64
N ARG A 48 -3.43 -34.35 -14.17
CA ARG A 48 -3.29 -32.89 -14.10
C ARG A 48 -3.52 -32.40 -12.67
N GLU A 49 -2.46 -32.39 -11.87
CA GLU A 49 -2.44 -31.55 -10.67
C GLU A 49 -2.71 -30.12 -11.12
N ARG A 50 -3.88 -29.60 -10.74
CA ARG A 50 -4.18 -28.17 -10.91
C ARG A 50 -3.18 -27.44 -10.04
N SER A 51 -2.24 -26.75 -10.66
CA SER A 51 -1.26 -25.90 -9.99
C SER A 51 -2.00 -24.92 -9.10
N ARG A 52 -2.04 -25.23 -7.80
CA ARG A 52 -2.62 -24.35 -6.79
C ARG A 52 -1.70 -23.13 -6.74
N SER A 53 -2.09 -22.05 -7.41
CA SER A 53 -1.44 -20.74 -7.27
C SER A 53 -1.17 -20.52 -5.79
N PRO A 54 0.08 -20.22 -5.38
CA PRO A 54 0.39 -20.05 -3.97
C PRO A 54 -0.61 -19.08 -3.35
N LYS A 55 -1.30 -19.50 -2.28
CA LYS A 55 -2.13 -18.58 -1.51
C LYS A 55 -1.25 -17.37 -1.16
N PRO A 56 -1.72 -16.12 -1.34
CA PRO A 56 -0.99 -14.97 -0.84
C PRO A 56 -0.60 -15.22 0.61
N LYS A 57 0.68 -15.08 0.95
CA LYS A 57 1.12 -15.21 2.35
C LYS A 57 0.35 -14.16 3.14
N GLU A 58 -0.33 -14.57 4.20
CA GLU A 58 -1.09 -13.66 5.06
C GLU A 58 -0.09 -12.74 5.79
N GLN A 59 0.14 -11.57 5.21
CA GLN A 59 1.04 -10.55 5.74
C GLN A 59 0.31 -9.74 6.79
N PHE A 60 0.65 -9.96 8.05
CA PHE A 60 0.07 -9.29 9.22
C PHE A 60 0.67 -7.88 9.39
N TRP A 61 0.44 -7.02 8.38
CA TRP A 61 1.04 -5.69 8.25
C TRP A 61 0.34 -4.60 9.07
N LEU A 62 -0.92 -4.82 9.49
CA LEU A 62 -1.70 -3.85 10.26
C LEU A 62 -0.98 -3.44 11.56
N ARG A 63 -0.85 -2.13 11.79
CA ARG A 63 -0.33 -1.52 13.02
C ARG A 63 -1.17 -0.28 13.34
N PRO A 64 -1.36 0.10 14.62
CA PRO A 64 -1.88 1.41 14.98
C PRO A 64 -0.99 2.55 14.47
N GLN A 65 -1.51 3.78 14.52
CA GLN A 65 -0.76 5.03 14.26
C GLN A 65 -0.12 5.13 12.86
N ILE A 66 -0.64 4.40 11.87
CA ILE A 66 -0.26 4.58 10.45
C ILE A 66 -1.43 5.09 9.62
N ARG A 67 -1.12 5.91 8.60
CA ARG A 67 -2.06 6.27 7.55
C ARG A 67 -2.22 5.12 6.57
N VAL A 68 -3.44 4.92 6.07
CA VAL A 68 -3.79 3.94 5.03
C VAL A 68 -4.81 4.56 4.07
N ARG A 69 -4.91 3.99 2.87
CA ARG A 69 -5.95 4.30 1.88
C ARG A 69 -6.95 3.17 1.82
N PHE A 70 -8.24 3.49 1.86
CA PHE A 70 -9.29 2.48 1.73
C PHE A 70 -9.59 2.23 0.25
N VAL A 71 -9.58 0.97 -0.18
CA VAL A 71 -9.57 0.58 -1.62
C VAL A 71 -10.70 -0.37 -2.03
N ASP A 72 -11.53 -0.85 -1.10
CA ASP A 72 -12.73 -1.62 -1.47
C ASP A 72 -13.83 -0.69 -2.02
N LYS A 73 -14.31 -0.98 -3.24
CA LYS A 73 -15.41 -0.28 -3.92
C LYS A 73 -16.80 -0.80 -3.54
N ARG A 74 -16.88 -1.96 -2.87
CA ARG A 74 -18.15 -2.63 -2.52
C ARG A 74 -18.63 -2.25 -1.13
N TYR A 75 -17.71 -2.04 -0.19
CA TYR A 75 -18.01 -1.61 1.17
C TYR A 75 -18.78 -0.28 1.19
N GLN A 76 -19.95 -0.26 1.84
CA GLN A 76 -20.87 0.89 1.93
C GLN A 76 -21.03 1.64 0.59
N ASN A 77 -21.33 0.90 -0.49
CA ASN A 77 -21.54 1.42 -1.84
C ASN A 77 -20.35 2.25 -2.40
N GLY A 78 -19.14 2.03 -1.87
CA GLY A 78 -17.94 2.76 -2.26
C GLY A 78 -17.75 4.11 -1.56
N ARG A 79 -18.52 4.41 -0.50
CA ARG A 79 -18.46 5.68 0.26
C ARG A 79 -17.05 6.08 0.68
N TYR A 80 -16.23 5.11 1.06
CA TYR A 80 -14.85 5.31 1.52
C TYR A 80 -13.80 4.96 0.45
N TYR A 81 -14.21 4.73 -0.80
CA TYR A 81 -13.25 4.33 -1.83
C TYR A 81 -12.27 5.48 -2.15
N ASN A 82 -10.98 5.17 -2.03
CA ASN A 82 -9.85 6.08 -2.25
C ASN A 82 -9.74 7.22 -1.20
N THR A 83 -10.41 7.14 -0.06
CA THR A 83 -10.18 8.06 1.07
C THR A 83 -9.01 7.59 1.93
N LYS A 84 -8.30 8.52 2.57
CA LYS A 84 -7.31 8.21 3.61
C LYS A 84 -8.00 8.04 4.97
N MET A 85 -7.36 7.30 5.87
CA MET A 85 -7.73 7.13 7.27
C MET A 85 -6.50 6.72 8.08
N THR A 86 -6.55 6.86 9.40
CA THR A 86 -5.53 6.34 10.33
C THR A 86 -6.02 5.01 10.90
N ILE A 87 -5.14 4.02 11.10
CA ILE A 87 -5.48 2.86 11.93
C ILE A 87 -5.39 3.28 13.40
N GLU A 88 -6.52 3.21 14.10
CA GLU A 88 -6.64 3.54 15.52
C GLU A 88 -6.20 2.35 16.39
N ASP A 89 -6.71 1.15 16.08
CA ASP A 89 -6.36 -0.11 16.77
C ASP A 89 -6.46 -1.33 15.83
N VAL A 90 -5.83 -2.45 16.21
CA VAL A 90 -5.71 -3.69 15.42
C VAL A 90 -6.40 -4.85 16.15
N THR A 91 -7.71 -5.00 15.92
CA THR A 91 -8.57 -5.99 16.59
C THR A 91 -8.23 -7.45 16.27
N SER A 92 -7.56 -7.73 15.15
CA SER A 92 -6.96 -9.03 14.88
C SER A 92 -5.81 -8.96 13.88
N LYS A 93 -5.17 -10.11 13.62
CA LYS A 93 -4.14 -10.26 12.58
C LYS A 93 -4.54 -9.73 11.18
N THR A 94 -5.83 -9.63 10.88
CA THR A 94 -6.35 -9.20 9.58
C THR A 94 -7.48 -8.16 9.65
N THR A 95 -7.82 -7.67 10.84
CA THR A 95 -8.86 -6.65 11.07
C THR A 95 -8.38 -5.52 11.98
N CYS A 96 -8.94 -4.32 11.77
CA CYS A 96 -8.59 -3.12 12.52
C CYS A 96 -9.77 -2.16 12.64
N MET A 97 -9.64 -1.19 13.55
CA MET A 97 -10.48 -0.01 13.64
C MET A 97 -9.76 1.14 12.94
N CYS A 98 -10.44 1.83 12.02
CA CYS A 98 -9.89 2.94 11.26
C CYS A 98 -10.64 4.24 11.55
N ASN A 99 -9.90 5.32 11.79
CA ASN A 99 -10.42 6.66 12.06
C ASN A 99 -10.30 7.54 10.81
N THR A 100 -11.42 8.07 10.32
CA THR A 100 -11.49 8.88 9.10
C THR A 100 -11.09 10.34 9.35
N GLU A 101 -10.90 11.11 8.27
CA GLU A 101 -10.59 12.55 8.37
C GLU A 101 -11.72 13.38 9.00
N ASP A 102 -12.97 12.91 8.95
CA ASP A 102 -14.13 13.46 9.67
C ASP A 102 -14.30 12.90 11.10
N GLY A 103 -13.30 12.19 11.64
CA GLY A 103 -13.28 11.69 13.03
C GLY A 103 -14.22 10.51 13.29
N LYS A 104 -14.69 9.83 12.25
CA LYS A 104 -15.57 8.66 12.37
C LYS A 104 -14.74 7.39 12.43
N ILE A 105 -15.01 6.57 13.46
CA ILE A 105 -14.48 5.21 13.55
C ILE A 105 -15.23 4.26 12.60
N LEU A 106 -14.48 3.41 11.92
CA LEU A 106 -14.93 2.27 11.12
C LEU A 106 -14.38 0.99 11.74
N GLU A 107 -15.28 0.11 12.18
CA GLU A 107 -14.97 -1.19 12.78
C GLU A 107 -14.92 -2.30 11.72
N ASP A 108 -14.32 -3.45 12.08
CA ASP A 108 -14.15 -4.65 11.23
C ASP A 108 -13.50 -4.39 9.85
N VAL A 109 -12.70 -3.33 9.73
CA VAL A 109 -11.97 -3.02 8.49
C VAL A 109 -10.88 -4.05 8.27
N LYS A 110 -10.97 -4.77 7.14
CA LYS A 110 -10.04 -5.87 6.81
C LYS A 110 -8.79 -5.33 6.14
N ALA A 111 -7.64 -5.95 6.39
CA ALA A 111 -6.37 -5.61 5.72
C ALA A 111 -6.48 -5.61 4.18
N SER A 112 -7.32 -6.48 3.60
CA SER A 112 -7.59 -6.55 2.16
C SER A 112 -8.46 -5.41 1.60
N MET A 113 -9.01 -4.55 2.45
CA MET A 113 -9.75 -3.34 2.09
C MET A 113 -8.84 -2.10 2.09
N LEU A 114 -7.57 -2.25 2.46
CA LEU A 114 -6.62 -1.17 2.69
C LEU A 114 -5.37 -1.29 1.80
N GLU A 115 -4.74 -0.14 1.55
CA GLU A 115 -3.46 0.03 0.85
C GLU A 115 -2.58 0.96 1.71
N THR A 116 -1.26 0.80 1.68
CA THR A 116 -0.33 1.69 2.39
C THR A 116 -0.32 3.09 1.77
N VAL A 117 0.11 4.09 2.54
CA VAL A 117 0.23 5.49 2.12
C VAL A 117 1.66 5.93 2.34
N ILE A 118 2.35 6.32 1.28
CA ILE A 118 3.69 6.89 1.37
C ILE A 118 3.56 8.42 1.38
N PRO A 119 4.11 9.11 2.40
CA PRO A 119 3.87 10.54 2.60
C PRO A 119 4.40 11.37 1.42
N ARG A 120 3.70 12.46 1.09
CA ARG A 120 4.10 13.39 0.00
C ARG A 120 4.99 14.53 0.49
N LYS A 121 4.91 14.87 1.78
CA LYS A 121 5.56 16.01 2.40
C LYS A 121 6.94 15.60 2.93
N THR A 122 7.77 16.60 3.22
CA THR A 122 9.08 16.44 3.86
C THR A 122 9.27 17.55 4.92
N PRO A 123 9.81 17.25 6.12
CA PRO A 123 10.02 15.91 6.66
C PRO A 123 8.69 15.15 6.84
N SER A 124 8.73 13.82 6.76
CA SER A 124 7.60 12.95 7.06
C SER A 124 8.10 11.53 7.33
N TYR A 125 7.47 10.86 8.29
CA TYR A 125 7.93 9.58 8.83
C TYR A 125 7.12 8.41 8.27
N VAL A 126 7.73 7.23 8.27
CA VAL A 126 7.09 5.95 7.93
C VAL A 126 7.42 4.89 8.97
N LEU A 127 6.46 4.01 9.25
CA LEU A 127 6.65 2.80 10.03
C LEU A 127 6.91 1.64 9.06
N VAL A 128 7.94 0.83 9.34
CA VAL A 128 8.20 -0.40 8.60
C VAL A 128 7.25 -1.51 9.08
N LEU A 129 6.52 -2.12 8.16
CA LEU A 129 5.44 -3.07 8.44
C LEU A 129 5.84 -4.54 8.19
N LEU A 130 6.89 -4.75 7.40
CA LEU A 130 7.35 -6.07 6.92
C LEU A 130 8.88 -6.16 6.91
N GLY A 131 9.40 -7.39 6.92
CA GLY A 131 10.85 -7.65 6.88
C GLY A 131 11.55 -7.51 8.24
N SER A 132 12.89 -7.56 8.24
CA SER A 132 13.74 -7.55 9.45
C SER A 132 13.68 -6.24 10.23
N ARG A 133 13.33 -5.12 9.57
CA ARG A 133 13.20 -3.78 10.17
C ARG A 133 11.78 -3.47 10.66
N CYS A 134 10.85 -4.44 10.60
CA CYS A 134 9.46 -4.28 11.04
C CYS A 134 9.33 -3.69 12.45
N GLY A 135 8.45 -2.70 12.62
CA GLY A 135 8.20 -1.97 13.87
C GLY A 135 9.11 -0.76 14.08
N GLN A 136 10.13 -0.54 13.24
CA GLN A 136 11.00 0.63 13.33
C GLN A 136 10.44 1.79 12.50
N VAL A 137 10.63 3.02 13.00
CA VAL A 137 10.25 4.27 12.32
C VAL A 137 11.45 4.82 11.55
N GLY A 138 11.19 5.47 10.41
CA GLY A 138 12.21 6.12 9.59
C GLY A 138 11.72 7.39 8.90
N LEU A 139 12.63 8.32 8.62
CA LEU A 139 12.40 9.55 7.85
C LEU A 139 12.48 9.25 6.34
N VAL A 140 11.47 9.66 5.56
CA VAL A 140 11.50 9.50 4.10
C VAL A 140 12.42 10.56 3.48
N LEU A 141 13.54 10.12 2.89
CA LEU A 141 14.50 10.98 2.20
C LEU A 141 14.13 11.18 0.71
N LYS A 142 13.69 10.10 0.04
CA LYS A 142 13.36 10.10 -1.38
C LYS A 142 12.26 9.10 -1.69
N ARG A 143 11.46 9.39 -2.70
CA ARG A 143 10.48 8.46 -3.29
C ARG A 143 10.80 8.19 -4.75
N ASP A 144 10.75 6.93 -5.13
CA ASP A 144 10.76 6.46 -6.51
C ASP A 144 9.40 5.85 -6.82
N ARG A 145 8.70 6.42 -7.81
CA ARG A 145 7.32 6.05 -8.14
C ARG A 145 7.21 5.08 -9.31
N ASP A 146 8.26 4.98 -10.12
CA ASP A 146 8.31 4.02 -11.23
C ASP A 146 8.79 2.65 -10.74
N ARG A 147 9.60 2.63 -9.67
CA ARG A 147 10.00 1.42 -8.94
C ARG A 147 9.14 1.09 -7.71
N CYS A 148 8.18 1.94 -7.35
CA CYS A 148 7.32 1.80 -6.16
C CYS A 148 8.11 1.59 -4.84
N CYS A 149 9.21 2.31 -4.65
CA CYS A 149 10.05 2.19 -3.45
C CYS A 149 10.45 3.56 -2.88
N ALA A 150 10.75 3.63 -1.58
CA ALA A 150 11.24 4.83 -0.92
C ALA A 150 12.61 4.59 -0.29
N THR A 151 13.46 5.62 -0.34
CA THR A 151 14.72 5.68 0.42
C THR A 151 14.41 6.33 1.77
N VAL A 152 14.71 5.62 2.85
CA VAL A 152 14.31 5.95 4.22
C VAL A 152 15.54 5.90 5.12
N GLN A 153 15.71 6.91 5.98
CA GLN A 153 16.69 6.87 7.07
C GLN A 153 16.03 6.39 8.35
N MET A 154 16.51 5.28 8.91
CA MET A 154 15.99 4.71 10.15
C MET A 154 16.27 5.64 11.33
N LEU A 155 15.30 5.86 12.23
CA LEU A 155 15.47 6.86 13.29
C LEU A 155 16.42 6.42 14.42
N TYR A 156 16.60 5.11 14.62
CA TYR A 156 17.40 4.54 15.71
C TYR A 156 18.91 4.53 15.42
N ASP A 157 19.33 3.82 14.37
CA ASP A 157 20.74 3.65 13.99
C ASP A 157 21.19 4.57 12.83
N LYS A 158 20.28 5.42 12.34
CA LYS A 158 20.49 6.36 11.23
C LYS A 158 20.91 5.70 9.90
N GLU A 159 20.74 4.38 9.76
CA GLU A 159 21.00 3.63 8.51
C GLU A 159 20.06 4.11 7.39
N VAL A 160 20.56 4.22 6.15
CA VAL A 160 19.75 4.57 4.98
C VAL A 160 19.46 3.34 4.13
N LEU A 161 18.18 2.95 4.11
CA LEU A 161 17.68 1.75 3.43
C LEU A 161 16.67 2.12 2.31
N ASN A 162 16.35 1.14 1.46
CA ASN A 162 15.26 1.24 0.49
C ASN A 162 14.17 0.23 0.82
N PHE A 163 12.92 0.67 0.80
CA PHE A 163 11.74 -0.14 1.12
C PHE A 163 10.71 -0.06 -0.01
N ASP A 164 10.10 -1.20 -0.36
CA ASP A 164 8.96 -1.24 -1.27
C ASP A 164 7.72 -0.61 -0.61
N TYR A 165 6.86 0.06 -1.38
CA TYR A 165 5.69 0.77 -0.83
C TYR A 165 4.75 -0.13 -0.02
N ASP A 166 4.64 -1.42 -0.37
CA ASP A 166 3.82 -2.40 0.36
C ASP A 166 4.40 -2.77 1.75
N SER A 167 5.64 -2.36 2.04
CA SER A 167 6.38 -2.70 3.27
C SER A 167 6.49 -1.58 4.30
N ILE A 168 6.03 -0.37 3.97
CA ILE A 168 6.09 0.84 4.80
C ILE A 168 4.80 1.65 4.67
N SER A 169 4.42 2.41 5.70
CA SER A 169 3.33 3.41 5.59
C SER A 169 3.57 4.63 6.47
N GLU A 170 3.01 5.77 6.08
CA GLU A 170 3.08 7.07 6.76
C GLU A 170 2.74 6.93 8.25
N TYR A 171 3.71 7.24 9.11
CA TYR A 171 3.55 7.16 10.56
C TYR A 171 3.03 8.49 11.10
N VAL A 172 1.99 8.41 11.93
CA VAL A 172 1.29 9.57 12.52
C VAL A 172 1.23 9.50 14.05
N GLY A 173 2.00 8.60 14.67
CA GLY A 173 2.27 8.59 16.10
C GLY A 173 3.39 9.57 16.49
N ASP A 174 3.78 9.55 17.77
CA ASP A 174 4.80 10.46 18.29
C ASP A 174 6.22 10.06 17.84
N THR A 175 7.02 11.04 17.43
CA THR A 175 8.43 10.89 17.05
C THR A 175 9.38 11.69 17.93
N SER A 176 8.89 12.35 18.99
CA SER A 176 9.68 13.21 19.88
C SER A 176 10.87 12.51 20.55
N TYR A 177 10.81 11.18 20.69
CA TYR A 177 11.86 10.33 21.26
C TYR A 177 13.03 10.04 20.29
N HIS A 178 13.09 10.67 19.12
CA HIS A 178 13.99 10.29 18.02
C HIS A 178 14.75 11.44 17.32
N ASP A 179 14.44 12.69 17.67
CA ASP A 179 15.13 13.90 17.22
C ASP A 179 16.44 14.13 18.01
#